data_AF-A0A953RF00-F1
#
_entry.id   AF-A0A953RF00-F1
#
_cell.length_a   1.000
_cell.length_b   1.000
_cell.length_c   1.000
_cell.angle_alpha   90.00
_cell.angle_beta   90.00
_cell.angle_gamma   90.00
#
_symmetry.space_group_name_H-M   'P 1'
#
loop_
_entity.id
_entity.type
_entity.pdbx_description
1 polymer ?
#
loop_
_entity_poly.entity_id
_entity_poly.type
_entity_poly.pdbx_seq_one_letter_code
_entity_poly.pdbx_strand_id
1 'polypeptide(L)' 'MRRSGREGCTDESEFLEGVRYLAEPIRDRDGTVIASIGISAPVARLPKEREKEYSGQVTAAAAQIGDMIGTLED' A
#
# COMPACT_ATOMS: atom_id res chain seq x y z
N MET A 1 4.87 18.00 -17.77
CA MET A 1 5.38 16.61 -17.79
C MET A 1 5.09 15.97 -16.43
N ARG A 2 3.89 15.38 -16.23
CA ARG A 2 3.55 14.70 -14.97
C ARG A 2 3.89 13.22 -15.13
N ARG A 3 4.96 12.75 -14.47
CA ARG A 3 5.24 11.32 -14.37
C ARG A 3 4.26 10.73 -13.36
N SER A 4 3.31 9.95 -13.87
CA SER A 4 2.53 8.97 -13.10
C SER A 4 3.47 7.83 -12.69
N GLY A 5 4.35 8.09 -11.72
CA GLY A 5 5.15 7.05 -11.08
C GLY A 5 4.31 6.39 -10.00
N ARG A 6 3.97 5.11 -10.18
CA ARG A 6 3.38 4.30 -9.11
C ARG A 6 4.50 4.04 -8.09
N GLU A 7 4.53 4.82 -7.02
CA GLU A 7 5.45 4.59 -5.91
C GLU A 7 4.87 3.52 -4.99
N GLY A 8 4.97 2.27 -5.44
CA GLY A 8 4.91 1.10 -4.58
C GLY A 8 6.35 0.66 -4.33
N CYS A 9 6.76 0.57 -3.07
CA CYS A 9 8.03 -0.06 -2.73
C CYS A 9 7.78 -1.57 -2.61
N THR A 10 8.17 -2.32 -3.64
CA THR A 10 8.34 -3.77 -3.50
C THR A 10 9.70 -3.98 -2.85
N ASP A 11 9.71 -4.18 -1.54
CA ASP A 11 10.92 -4.60 -0.83
C ASP A 11 11.21 -6.06 -1.20
N GLU A 12 12.30 -6.32 -1.93
CA GLU A 12 12.76 -7.67 -2.30
C GLU A 12 13.59 -8.34 -1.19
N SER A 13 13.69 -7.74 0.00
CA SER A 13 14.29 -8.31 1.20
C SER A 13 13.20 -8.73 2.19
N GLU A 14 12.29 -9.59 1.73
CA GLU A 14 11.30 -10.28 2.57
C GLU A 14 12.02 -10.95 3.75
N PHE A 15 11.93 -10.35 4.94
CA PHE A 15 12.68 -10.76 6.14
C PHE A 15 12.30 -12.17 6.66
N LEU A 16 11.35 -12.85 6.00
CA LEU A 16 10.90 -14.21 6.29
C LEU A 16 10.64 -14.98 5.00
N GLU A 17 11.42 -16.04 4.77
CA GLU A 17 11.23 -16.95 3.64
C GLU A 17 9.79 -17.51 3.63
N GLY A 18 9.13 -17.41 2.48
CA GLY A 18 7.76 -17.88 2.30
C GLY A 18 6.66 -16.91 2.76
N VAL A 19 6.99 -15.66 3.12
CA VAL A 19 6.02 -14.60 3.46
C VAL A 19 6.08 -13.49 2.43
N ARG A 20 4.93 -13.18 1.81
CA ARG A 20 4.79 -12.03 0.92
C ARG A 20 4.32 -10.80 1.67
N TYR A 21 4.88 -9.64 1.32
CA TYR A 21 4.48 -8.33 1.85
C TYR A 21 3.96 -7.41 0.74
N LEU A 22 2.89 -6.67 1.02
CA LEU A 22 2.36 -5.61 0.17
C LEU A 22 2.15 -4.36 1.01
N ALA A 23 2.58 -3.20 0.51
CA ALA A 23 2.39 -1.92 1.17
C ALA A 23 1.96 -0.84 0.18
N GLU A 24 1.08 0.04 0.64
CA GLU A 24 0.62 1.20 -0.10
C GLU A 24 0.78 2.47 0.74
N PRO A 25 1.25 3.57 0.14
CA PRO A 25 1.39 4.85 0.83
C PRO A 25 0.04 5.50 1.14
N ILE A 26 -0.09 6.02 2.36
CA ILE A 26 -1.18 6.89 2.79
C ILE A 26 -0.75 8.34 2.50
N ARG A 27 -1.61 9.08 1.80
CA ARG A 27 -1.37 10.48 1.45
C ARG A 27 -2.35 11.39 2.15
N ASP A 28 -1.86 12.56 2.54
CA ASP A 28 -2.68 13.69 2.95
C ASP A 28 -3.31 14.39 1.72
N ARG A 29 -4.21 15.34 1.94
CA ARG A 29 -4.99 16.08 0.94
C ARG A 29 -4.13 16.82 -0.09
N ASP A 30 -2.96 17.29 0.33
CA ASP A 30 -1.99 17.95 -0.55
C ASP A 30 -1.17 16.96 -1.41
N GLY A 31 -1.38 15.65 -1.21
CA GLY A 31 -0.67 14.55 -1.86
C GLY A 31 0.62 14.13 -1.15
N THR A 32 0.96 14.76 -0.02
CA THR A 32 2.13 14.40 0.80
C THR A 32 1.94 13.02 1.38
N VAL A 33 2.94 12.14 1.22
CA VAL A 33 2.94 10.82 1.87
C VAL A 33 3.25 11.00 3.34
N ILE A 34 2.30 10.65 4.21
CA ILE A 34 2.39 10.84 5.66
C ILE A 34 2.55 9.52 6.43
N ALA A 35 2.18 8.39 5.81
CA ALA A 35 2.28 7.06 6.40
C ALA A 35 2.23 5.98 5.30
N SER A 36 2.28 4.71 5.69
CA SER A 36 1.99 3.56 4.83
C SER A 36 1.16 2.52 5.59
N ILE A 37 0.40 1.73 4.84
CA ILE A 37 -0.29 0.54 5.34
C ILE A 37 0.11 -0.65 4.50
N GLY A 38 0.28 -1.80 5.13
CA GLY A 38 0.63 -3.02 4.43
C GLY A 38 0.06 -4.27 5.08
N ILE A 39 0.08 -5.36 4.31
CA ILE A 39 -0.31 -6.70 4.73
C ILE A 39 0.86 -7.65 4.50
N SER A 40 1.04 -8.60 5.42
CA SER A 40 1.97 -9.71 5.29
C SER A 40 1.22 -11.03 5.43
N ALA A 41 1.55 -12.00 4.56
CA ALA A 41 0.94 -13.32 4.63
C ALA A 41 1.82 -14.38 3.95
N PRO A 42 1.69 -15.67 4.33
CA PRO A 42 2.35 -16.76 3.61
C PRO A 42 2.02 -16.71 2.12
N VAL A 43 2.99 -17.04 1.27
CA VAL A 43 2.82 -17.06 -0.20
C VAL A 43 1.67 -17.96 -0.66
N ALA A 44 1.32 -18.98 0.12
CA ALA A 44 0.16 -19.85 -0.12
C ALA A 44 -1.20 -19.15 0.04
N ARG A 45 -1.27 -18.08 0.86
CA ARG A 45 -2.49 -17.28 1.08
C ARG A 45 -2.51 -15.98 0.27
N LEU A 46 -1.33 -15.46 -0.05
CA LEU A 46 -1.13 -14.26 -0.85
C LEU A 46 -0.34 -14.61 -2.11
N PRO A 47 -0.90 -15.37 -3.07
CA PRO A 47 -0.18 -15.82 -4.26
C PRO A 47 0.05 -14.68 -5.28
N LYS A 48 1.06 -14.80 -6.13
CA LYS A 48 1.50 -13.74 -7.07
C LYS A 48 0.41 -13.39 -8.09
N GLU A 49 -0.38 -14.38 -8.49
CA GLU A 49 -1.46 -14.24 -9.46
C GLU A 49 -2.57 -13.31 -8.94
N ARG A 50 -2.70 -13.17 -7.62
CA ARG A 50 -3.68 -12.31 -6.95
C ARG A 50 -3.07 -11.05 -6.36
N GLU A 51 -1.76 -10.84 -6.50
CA GLU A 51 -1.05 -9.70 -5.93
C GLU A 51 -1.69 -8.37 -6.33
N LYS A 52 -2.08 -8.23 -7.59
CA LYS A 52 -2.77 -7.03 -8.10
C LYS A 52 -4.13 -6.79 -7.44
N GLU A 53 -4.88 -7.86 -7.18
CA GLU A 53 -6.17 -7.78 -6.49
C GLU A 53 -5.98 -7.27 -5.06
N TYR A 54 -5.05 -7.88 -4.32
CA TYR A 54 -4.75 -7.50 -2.95
C TYR A 54 -4.12 -6.11 -2.84
N SER A 55 -3.18 -5.74 -3.72
CA SER A 55 -2.65 -4.36 -3.80
C SER A 55 -3.79 -3.38 -4.03
N GLY A 56 -4.76 -3.67 -4.91
CA GLY A 56 -5.94 -2.84 -5.09
C GLY A 56 -6.76 -2.62 -3.81
N GLN A 57 -6.91 -3.65 -2.99
CA GLN A 57 -7.59 -3.55 -1.69
C GLN A 57 -6.79 -2.72 -0.68
N VAL A 58 -5.47 -2.91 -0.61
CA VAL A 58 -4.58 -2.12 0.26
C VAL A 58 -4.56 -0.65 -0.19
N THR A 59 -4.55 -0.38 -1.49
CA THR A 59 -4.62 0.98 -2.04
C THR A 59 -5.94 1.65 -1.65
N ALA A 60 -7.07 0.94 -1.75
CA ALA A 60 -8.37 1.46 -1.36
C ALA A 60 -8.43 1.77 0.14
N ALA A 61 -7.86 0.91 0.99
CA ALA A 61 -7.74 1.17 2.42
C ALA A 61 -6.83 2.37 2.72
N ALA A 62 -5.68 2.49 2.04
CA ALA A 62 -4.77 3.62 2.20
C ALA A 62 -5.44 4.96 1.83
N ALA A 63 -6.26 4.97 0.77
CA ALA A 63 -7.03 6.15 0.37
C ALA A 63 -8.08 6.54 1.43
N GLN A 64 -8.84 5.56 1.94
CA GLN A 64 -9.83 5.82 3.01
C GLN A 64 -9.19 6.40 4.27
N ILE A 65 -8.00 5.92 4.63
CA ILE A 65 -7.26 6.46 5.79
C ILE A 65 -6.82 7.90 5.52
N GLY A 66 -6.28 8.18 4.33
CA GLY A 66 -5.91 9.54 3.93
C GLY A 66 -7.10 10.52 3.99
N ASP A 67 -8.26 10.09 3.47
CA ASP A 67 -9.49 10.88 3.51
C ASP A 67 -9.93 11.18 4.95
N MET A 68 -9.90 10.18 5.84
CA MET A 68 -10.25 10.36 7.26
C MET A 68 -9.31 11.33 7.98
N ILE A 69 -8.00 11.21 7.76
CA ILE A 69 -7.00 12.11 8.36
C ILE A 69 -7.26 13.54 7.90
N GLY A 70 -7.44 13.76 6.61
CA GLY A 70 -7.74 15.09 6.07
C GLY A 70 -9.01 15.70 6.69
N THR A 71 -10.05 14.91 6.96
CA THR A 71 -11.29 15.42 7.60
C THR A 71 -11.16 15.75 9.08
N LEU A 72 -10.12 15.30 9.78
CA LEU A 72 -9.89 15.62 11.20
C LEU A 72 -9.19 16.97 11.41
N GLU A 73 -8.58 17.52 10.35
CA GLU A 73 -7.84 18.78 10.40
C GLU A 73 -8.68 20.03 10.01
N ASP A 74 -9.97 19.85 9.65
CA ASP A 74 -10.96 20.93 9.43
C ASP A 74 -11.86 21.17 10.66
#